data_AF-A0A4Q0M4B7-F1
#
_entry.id   AF-A0A4Q0M4B7-F1
#
_cell.length_a   1.000
_cell.length_b   1.000
_cell.length_c   1.000
_cell.angle_alpha   90.00
_cell.angle_beta   90.00
_cell.angle_gamma   90.00
#
_symmetry.space_group_name_H-M   'P 1'
#
loop_
_entity.id
_entity.type
_entity.pdbx_description
1 polymer ?
#
loop_
_entity_poly.entity_id
_entity_poly.type
_entity_poly.pdbx_seq_one_letter_code
_entity_poly.pdbx_strand_id
1 'polypeptide(L)'
;MGFEVLSSREWALGIWIVVALVAVLFKKSMRDGLGGVLKALFVWNLMSWLVGMAVYIAGFIYLFYRMGLWTPDLLKDTVFYILFSATVSMFKANKISEDKDFFWEMLKDNLKLGILMQFLIGQYTFDVWVELLIVPISVLLAGIQAFSVNDPKYAQVNKLINRIWLLFGAAVIYHMINSVIQHIHELLSLDILRQILLVPNLTLVFIPFLYVLSLRMVYEEQFILLNFKLRDKKLFRFAKREAILKFRTDLQGLKRWVNRWNLSHPQTREEILATIGGFKEQQQLEKEPPVVLPSQGWSPYLAKDWLSDEKLKPAYYDPAYEEKWSARSAQLKLAKDWSGNGITYNVTGTRLAADELELRLAAYEPKNPAELQKIFQERVCLLYQQATGVAVPQKLKKALQHQKNIKFKEGIYFISLEKSVWGNITEGYDLIFTISIQNDRS
;
A
#
# COMPACT_ATOMS: atom_id res chain seq x y z
N MET A 1 21.49 45.38 11.03
CA MET A 1 20.48 44.31 10.90
C MET A 1 20.18 44.12 9.43
N GLY A 2 20.99 43.31 8.74
CA GLY A 2 20.66 42.85 7.39
C GLY A 2 19.88 41.56 7.54
N PHE A 3 18.70 41.47 6.93
CA PHE A 3 18.03 40.19 6.73
C PHE A 3 18.85 39.41 5.71
N GLU A 4 19.80 38.59 6.15
CA GLU A 4 20.27 37.49 5.31
C GLU A 4 19.10 36.51 5.18
N VAL A 5 18.33 36.66 4.09
CA VAL A 5 17.09 35.91 3.86
C VAL A 5 17.36 34.41 3.72
N LEU A 6 18.58 34.02 3.32
CA LEU A 6 18.99 32.64 3.08
C LEU A 6 20.32 32.34 3.78
N SER A 7 20.43 31.16 4.39
CA SER A 7 21.66 30.67 4.99
C SER A 7 22.67 30.22 3.91
N SER A 8 23.94 30.13 4.27
CA SER A 8 25.02 29.63 3.39
C SER A 8 24.67 28.31 2.68
N ARG A 9 23.98 27.41 3.40
CA ARG A 9 23.54 26.12 2.86
C ARG A 9 22.43 26.26 1.83
N GLU A 10 21.46 27.14 2.07
CA GLU A 10 20.35 27.35 1.15
C GLU A 10 20.82 28.03 -0.14
N TRP A 11 21.79 28.94 -0.03
CA TRP A 11 22.50 29.48 -1.19
C TRP A 11 23.22 28.39 -1.97
N ALA A 12 23.98 27.52 -1.31
CA ALA A 12 24.67 26.40 -1.96
C ALA A 12 23.68 25.44 -2.65
N LEU A 13 22.57 25.07 -1.99
CA LEU A 13 21.52 24.24 -2.57
C LEU A 13 20.85 24.91 -3.76
N GLY A 14 20.52 26.20 -3.66
CA GLY A 14 19.96 26.97 -4.76
C GLY A 14 20.86 26.99 -5.99
N ILE A 15 22.17 27.22 -5.80
CA ILE A 15 23.17 27.16 -6.87
C ILE A 15 23.19 25.78 -7.52
N TRP A 16 23.24 24.71 -6.73
CA TRP A 16 23.27 23.35 -7.26
C TRP A 16 21.98 22.92 -7.96
N ILE A 17 20.81 23.39 -7.52
CA ILE A 17 19.54 23.20 -8.23
C ILE A 17 19.60 23.86 -9.60
N VAL A 18 20.11 25.09 -9.70
CA VAL A 18 20.29 25.79 -10.98
C VAL A 18 21.26 25.03 -11.89
N VAL A 19 22.40 24.58 -11.35
CA VAL A 19 23.37 23.76 -12.11
C VAL A 19 22.72 22.46 -12.61
N ALA A 20 21.95 21.78 -11.78
CA ALA A 20 21.23 20.56 -12.17
C ALA A 20 20.19 20.84 -13.26
N LEU A 21 19.41 21.91 -13.14
CA LEU A 21 18.44 22.31 -14.16
C LEU A 21 19.12 22.60 -15.50
N VAL A 22 20.23 23.34 -15.47
CA VAL A 22 21.05 23.62 -16.66
C VAL A 22 21.62 22.32 -17.24
N ALA A 23 22.09 21.40 -16.40
CA ALA A 23 22.57 20.06 -16.81
C ALA A 23 21.49 19.26 -17.55
N VAL A 24 20.24 19.27 -17.05
CA VAL A 24 19.10 18.61 -17.67
C VAL A 24 18.78 19.21 -19.05
N LEU A 25 18.97 20.52 -19.25
CA LEU A 25 18.74 21.20 -20.52
C LEU A 25 19.75 20.81 -21.61
N PHE A 26 20.96 20.37 -21.25
CA PHE A 26 21.98 19.94 -22.23
C PHE A 26 21.63 18.64 -22.96
N LYS A 27 20.83 17.75 -22.36
CA LYS A 27 20.46 16.48 -22.97
C LYS A 27 19.11 16.58 -23.67
N LYS A 28 19.10 16.45 -25.01
CA LYS A 28 17.89 16.55 -25.85
C LYS A 28 16.73 15.69 -25.32
N SER A 29 17.00 14.42 -24.96
CA SER A 29 15.96 13.52 -24.44
C SER A 29 15.36 13.94 -23.10
N MET A 30 16.12 14.64 -22.25
CA MET A 30 15.61 15.15 -20.97
C MET A 30 14.87 16.48 -21.15
N ARG A 31 15.37 17.34 -22.05
CA ARG A 31 14.70 18.59 -22.44
C ARG A 31 13.31 18.34 -23.03
N ASP A 32 13.18 17.34 -23.88
CA ASP A 32 11.89 16.99 -24.51
C ASP A 32 10.89 16.46 -23.46
N GLY A 33 11.36 15.82 -22.39
CA GLY A 33 10.54 15.39 -21.24
C GLY A 33 10.15 16.52 -20.27
N LEU A 34 11.00 17.54 -20.09
CA LEU A 34 10.74 18.67 -19.18
C LEU A 34 9.44 19.41 -19.52
N GLY A 35 9.18 19.63 -20.81
CA GLY A 35 7.95 20.30 -21.25
C GLY A 35 6.69 19.51 -20.87
N GLY A 36 6.74 18.18 -20.91
CA GLY A 36 5.66 17.31 -20.46
C GLY A 36 5.44 17.37 -18.96
N VAL A 37 6.51 17.32 -18.17
CA VAL A 37 6.46 17.40 -16.70
C VAL A 37 5.91 18.76 -16.24
N LEU A 38 6.37 19.86 -16.82
CA LEU A 38 5.87 21.19 -16.51
C LEU A 38 4.38 21.33 -16.86
N LYS A 39 3.97 20.87 -18.05
CA LYS A 39 2.55 20.86 -18.42
C LYS A 39 1.70 20.02 -17.46
N ALA A 40 2.22 18.88 -16.99
CA ALA A 40 1.54 18.02 -16.03
C ALA A 40 1.36 18.69 -14.65
N LEU A 41 2.36 19.47 -14.20
CA LEU A 41 2.27 20.23 -12.96
C LEU A 41 1.19 21.32 -13.03
N PHE A 42 1.00 21.96 -14.19
CA PHE A 42 0.03 23.05 -14.38
C PHE A 42 -1.36 22.59 -14.86
N VAL A 43 -1.68 21.30 -14.78
CA VAL A 43 -3.05 20.83 -15.05
C VAL A 43 -4.01 21.43 -14.03
N TRP A 44 -5.13 21.98 -14.50
CA TRP A 44 -6.13 22.67 -13.67
C TRP A 44 -6.54 21.87 -12.42
N ASN A 45 -6.72 20.56 -12.56
CA ASN A 45 -7.09 19.69 -11.43
C ASN A 45 -6.01 19.70 -10.34
N LEU A 46 -4.73 19.59 -10.71
CA LEU A 46 -3.61 19.60 -9.75
C LEU A 46 -3.43 20.99 -9.12
N MET A 47 -3.53 22.05 -9.93
CA MET A 47 -3.45 23.43 -9.44
C MET A 47 -4.55 23.75 -8.43
N SER A 48 -5.79 23.32 -8.67
CA SER A 48 -6.90 23.56 -7.74
C SER A 48 -6.63 22.98 -6.35
N TRP A 49 -5.94 21.84 -6.28
CA TRP A 49 -5.58 21.19 -5.03
C TRP A 49 -4.39 21.84 -4.34
N LEU A 50 -3.36 22.25 -5.10
CA LEU A 50 -2.24 23.00 -4.54
C LEU A 50 -2.69 24.34 -3.95
N VAL A 51 -3.60 25.04 -4.64
CA VAL A 51 -4.22 26.27 -4.12
C VAL A 51 -5.08 25.95 -2.90
N GLY A 52 -5.90 24.90 -2.94
CA GLY A 52 -6.71 24.48 -1.79
C GLY A 52 -5.86 24.13 -0.56
N MET A 53 -4.75 23.44 -0.76
CA MET A 53 -3.75 23.13 0.28
C MET A 53 -3.14 24.42 0.84
N ALA A 54 -2.70 25.33 -0.01
CA ALA A 54 -2.10 26.60 0.42
C ALA A 54 -3.08 27.45 1.23
N VAL A 55 -4.35 27.56 0.79
CA VAL A 55 -5.41 28.27 1.51
C VAL A 55 -5.71 27.61 2.86
N TYR A 56 -5.80 26.28 2.88
CA TYR A 56 -6.05 25.53 4.11
C TYR A 56 -4.91 25.74 5.13
N ILE A 57 -3.66 25.60 4.69
CA ILE A 57 -2.50 25.82 5.54
C ILE A 57 -2.43 27.29 6.00
N ALA A 58 -2.69 28.27 5.12
CA ALA A 58 -2.74 29.68 5.48
C ALA A 58 -3.79 29.98 6.56
N GLY A 59 -4.96 29.35 6.51
CA GLY A 59 -5.98 29.44 7.55
C GLY A 59 -5.47 28.95 8.91
N PHE A 60 -4.78 27.80 8.94
CA PHE A 60 -4.18 27.28 10.17
C PHE A 60 -2.98 28.11 10.65
N ILE A 61 -2.16 28.66 9.76
CA ILE A 61 -1.09 29.60 10.13
C ILE A 61 -1.69 30.83 10.82
N TYR A 62 -2.79 31.38 10.29
CA TYR A 62 -3.47 32.51 10.94
C TYR A 62 -3.94 32.13 12.35
N LEU A 63 -4.50 30.93 12.55
CA LEU A 63 -4.88 30.45 13.88
C LEU A 63 -3.66 30.27 14.79
N PHE A 64 -2.57 29.69 14.29
CA PHE A 64 -1.32 29.51 15.03
C PHE A 64 -0.70 30.84 15.43
N TYR A 65 -0.76 31.85 14.55
CA TYR A 65 -0.34 33.22 14.85
C TYR A 65 -1.15 33.81 15.99
N ARG A 66 -2.48 33.65 15.97
CA ARG A 66 -3.37 34.14 17.04
C ARG A 66 -3.14 33.43 18.38
N MET A 67 -2.71 32.17 18.37
CA MET A 67 -2.35 31.39 19.57
C MET A 67 -0.90 31.62 20.03
N GLY A 68 -0.12 32.43 19.32
CA GLY A 68 1.30 32.64 19.63
C GLY A 68 2.19 31.43 19.35
N LEU A 69 1.73 30.47 18.54
CA LEU A 69 2.48 29.29 18.10
C LEU A 69 3.27 29.52 16.81
N TRP A 70 2.95 30.58 16.06
CA TRP A 70 3.64 30.94 14.83
C TRP A 70 3.99 32.42 14.82
N THR A 71 5.20 32.75 14.36
CA THR A 71 5.69 34.12 14.18
C THR A 71 6.10 34.34 12.72
N PRO A 72 6.12 35.59 12.21
CA PRO A 72 6.52 35.91 10.85
C PRO A 72 7.89 35.36 10.44
N ASP A 73 8.80 35.17 11.38
CA ASP A 73 10.14 34.60 11.15
C ASP A 73 10.08 33.16 10.60
N LEU A 74 9.01 32.42 10.92
CA LEU A 74 8.78 31.04 10.45
C LEU A 74 8.20 30.95 9.04
N LEU A 75 7.95 32.08 8.38
CA LEU A 75 7.32 32.11 7.05
C LEU A 75 8.13 31.30 6.03
N LYS A 76 9.45 31.47 6.05
CA LYS A 76 10.36 30.75 5.17
C LYS A 76 10.26 29.24 5.37
N ASP A 77 10.39 28.78 6.61
CA ASP A 77 10.28 27.35 6.95
C ASP A 77 8.91 26.78 6.56
N THR A 78 7.87 27.59 6.69
CA THR A 78 6.51 27.20 6.29
C THR A 78 6.38 27.04 4.77
N VAL A 79 6.98 27.94 3.98
CA VAL A 79 7.04 27.81 2.52
C VAL A 79 7.81 26.55 2.11
N PHE A 80 8.96 26.29 2.73
CA PHE A 80 9.72 25.05 2.50
C PHE A 80 8.89 23.81 2.85
N TYR A 81 8.18 23.82 3.98
CA TYR A 81 7.28 22.73 4.36
C TYR A 81 6.21 22.47 3.29
N ILE A 82 5.54 23.52 2.79
CA ILE A 82 4.51 23.40 1.76
C ILE A 82 5.08 22.78 0.47
N LEU A 83 6.22 23.29 0.00
CA LEU A 83 6.82 22.88 -1.28
C LEU A 83 7.38 21.46 -1.25
N PHE A 84 8.03 21.06 -0.15
CA PHE A 84 8.77 19.80 -0.10
C PHE A 84 8.06 18.71 0.68
N SER A 85 7.43 19.02 1.83
CA SER A 85 6.80 18.01 2.68
C SER A 85 5.32 17.82 2.34
N ALA A 86 4.54 18.91 2.34
CA ALA A 86 3.10 18.85 2.09
C ALA A 86 2.79 18.38 0.66
N THR A 87 3.51 18.91 -0.34
CA THR A 87 3.35 18.51 -1.74
C THR A 87 3.69 17.03 -1.98
N VAL A 88 4.80 16.52 -1.43
CA VAL A 88 5.14 15.09 -1.55
C VAL A 88 4.10 14.20 -0.87
N SER A 89 3.61 14.62 0.30
CA SER A 89 2.57 13.92 1.05
C SER A 89 1.24 13.90 0.28
N MET A 90 0.90 15.00 -0.40
CA MET A 90 -0.27 15.11 -1.28
C MET A 90 -0.21 14.09 -2.42
N PHE A 91 0.95 13.93 -3.08
CA PHE A 91 1.10 12.92 -4.14
C PHE A 91 1.01 11.48 -3.64
N LYS A 92 1.30 11.24 -2.36
CA LYS A 92 1.14 9.93 -1.71
C LYS A 92 -0.28 9.70 -1.14
N ALA A 93 -1.17 10.69 -1.22
CA ALA A 93 -2.49 10.62 -0.59
C ALA A 93 -3.38 9.49 -1.14
N ASN A 94 -3.14 9.03 -2.36
CA ASN A 94 -3.86 7.88 -2.93
C ASN A 94 -3.64 6.58 -2.13
N LYS A 95 -2.47 6.42 -1.49
CA LYS A 95 -2.13 5.25 -0.66
C LYS A 95 -2.86 5.23 0.69
N ILE A 96 -3.36 6.37 1.16
CA ILE A 96 -4.10 6.47 2.44
C ILE A 96 -5.31 5.54 2.47
N SER A 97 -5.95 5.32 1.31
CA SER A 97 -7.11 4.42 1.22
C SER A 97 -6.77 2.93 1.38
N GLU A 98 -5.50 2.57 1.26
CA GLU A 98 -5.00 1.20 1.23
C GLU A 98 -4.22 0.85 2.48
N ASP A 99 -3.56 1.83 3.09
CA ASP A 99 -2.70 1.67 4.26
C ASP A 99 -3.25 2.43 5.48
N LYS A 100 -3.64 1.66 6.52
CA LYS A 100 -4.18 2.21 7.77
C LYS A 100 -3.11 2.86 8.64
N ASP A 101 -1.85 2.46 8.48
CA ASP A 101 -0.73 2.95 9.28
C ASP A 101 -0.06 4.17 8.65
N PHE A 102 -0.44 4.55 7.42
CA PHE A 102 0.12 5.67 6.68
C PHE A 102 0.25 6.97 7.49
N PHE A 103 -0.78 7.35 8.25
CA PHE A 103 -0.73 8.57 9.06
C PHE A 103 0.26 8.46 10.22
N TRP A 104 0.34 7.30 10.86
CA TRP A 104 1.28 7.06 11.94
C TRP A 104 2.72 6.98 11.44
N GLU A 105 2.94 6.41 10.26
CA GLU A 105 4.23 6.43 9.58
C GLU A 105 4.64 7.86 9.22
N MET A 106 3.73 8.65 8.61
CA MET A 106 3.98 10.05 8.29
C MET A 106 4.33 10.88 9.53
N LEU A 107 3.60 10.69 10.62
CA LEU A 107 3.89 11.40 11.87
C LEU A 107 5.25 10.96 12.45
N LYS A 108 5.54 9.65 12.47
CA LYS A 108 6.84 9.13 12.93
C LYS A 108 8.00 9.65 12.09
N ASP A 109 7.85 9.71 10.77
CA ASP A 109 8.89 10.17 9.86
C ASP A 109 9.19 11.66 10.05
N ASN A 110 8.15 12.49 10.22
CA ASN A 110 8.31 13.91 10.48
C ASN A 110 8.84 14.21 11.90
N LEU A 111 8.54 13.37 12.90
CA LEU A 111 8.97 13.55 14.30
C LEU A 111 10.38 13.03 14.59
N LYS A 112 10.75 11.83 14.12
CA LYS A 112 11.98 11.13 14.55
C LYS A 112 13.26 11.72 13.99
N LEU A 113 13.23 12.20 12.75
CA LEU A 113 14.39 12.74 12.05
C LEU A 113 14.17 14.17 11.55
N GLY A 114 12.91 14.58 11.32
CA GLY A 114 12.59 15.91 10.81
C GLY A 114 12.92 17.03 11.80
N ILE A 115 12.59 16.87 13.09
CA ILE A 115 12.87 17.87 14.12
C ILE A 115 14.37 18.05 14.33
N LEU A 116 15.11 16.94 14.44
CA LEU A 116 16.56 16.96 14.52
C LEU A 116 17.12 17.58 13.22
N MET A 117 16.84 17.03 12.04
CA MET A 117 17.42 17.57 10.80
C MET A 117 17.08 19.03 10.53
N GLN A 118 15.85 19.50 10.79
CA GLN A 118 15.49 20.90 10.51
C GLN A 118 16.18 21.88 11.45
N PHE A 119 16.26 21.53 12.74
CA PHE A 119 17.01 22.30 13.72
C PHE A 119 18.53 22.24 13.47
N LEU A 120 19.05 21.06 13.12
CA LEU A 120 20.46 20.80 12.87
C LEU A 120 20.98 21.37 11.54
N ILE A 121 20.11 21.48 10.53
CA ILE A 121 20.48 21.90 9.19
C ILE A 121 20.29 23.40 8.98
N GLY A 122 19.29 23.99 9.62
CA GLY A 122 18.93 25.41 9.43
C GLY A 122 19.78 26.38 10.25
N GLN A 123 20.11 26.03 11.50
CA GLN A 123 20.76 26.98 12.43
C GLN A 123 22.29 26.96 12.39
N TYR A 124 22.89 25.82 12.04
CA TYR A 124 24.35 25.67 12.03
C TYR A 124 24.83 25.29 10.62
N THR A 125 25.08 26.31 9.82
CA THR A 125 25.65 26.18 8.47
C THR A 125 27.14 26.44 8.48
N PHE A 126 27.88 25.73 7.64
CA PHE A 126 29.27 26.09 7.36
C PHE A 126 29.32 27.38 6.52
N ASP A 127 30.54 27.89 6.32
CA ASP A 127 30.79 28.92 5.33
C ASP A 127 30.27 28.50 3.94
N VAL A 128 29.74 29.45 3.17
CA VAL A 128 29.10 29.19 1.87
C VAL A 128 30.00 28.44 0.89
N TRP A 129 31.32 28.67 0.92
CA TRP A 129 32.27 27.96 0.06
C TRP A 129 32.44 26.50 0.47
N VAL A 130 32.39 26.23 1.77
CA VAL A 130 32.44 24.86 2.31
C VAL A 130 31.14 24.12 1.96
N GLU A 131 29.98 24.75 2.16
CA GLU A 131 28.68 24.19 1.78
C GLU A 131 28.61 23.87 0.27
N LEU A 132 29.15 24.76 -0.57
CA LEU A 132 29.17 24.57 -2.02
C LEU A 132 30.07 23.39 -2.44
N LEU A 133 31.19 23.16 -1.76
CA LEU A 133 32.14 22.06 -2.03
C LEU A 133 31.67 20.71 -1.49
N ILE A 134 30.88 20.67 -0.41
CA ILE A 134 30.36 19.43 0.16
C ILE A 134 29.54 18.64 -0.86
N VAL A 135 28.67 19.30 -1.64
CA VAL A 135 27.80 18.65 -2.62
C VAL A 135 28.56 17.91 -3.72
N PRO A 136 29.49 18.50 -4.49
CA PRO A 136 30.20 17.81 -5.56
C PRO A 136 31.11 16.71 -5.03
N ILE A 137 31.77 16.92 -3.88
CA ILE A 137 32.59 15.88 -3.24
C ILE A 137 31.71 14.69 -2.84
N SER A 138 30.53 14.95 -2.26
CA SER A 138 29.57 13.91 -1.89
C SER A 138 29.05 13.13 -3.10
N VAL A 139 28.73 13.81 -4.20
CA VAL A 139 28.30 13.18 -5.45
C VAL A 139 29.40 12.29 -6.04
N LEU A 140 30.65 12.76 -6.04
CA LEU A 140 31.79 11.97 -6.50
C LEU A 140 31.99 10.72 -5.64
N LEU A 141 31.98 10.86 -4.31
CA LEU A 141 32.12 9.73 -3.39
C LEU A 141 30.99 8.73 -3.54
N ALA A 142 29.74 9.19 -3.66
CA ALA A 142 28.58 8.33 -3.89
C ALA A 142 28.66 7.60 -5.23
N GLY A 143 29.14 8.27 -6.29
CA GLY A 143 29.40 7.67 -7.59
C GLY A 143 30.41 6.53 -7.51
N ILE A 144 31.58 6.77 -6.89
CA ILE A 144 32.61 5.72 -6.69
C ILE A 144 32.04 4.57 -5.84
N GLN A 145 31.25 4.90 -4.81
CA GLN A 145 30.64 3.92 -3.93
C GLN A 145 29.70 2.98 -4.69
N ALA A 146 28.84 3.51 -5.56
CA ALA A 146 27.87 2.74 -6.36
C ALA A 146 28.55 1.68 -7.23
N PHE A 147 29.73 1.96 -7.78
CA PHE A 147 30.52 0.97 -8.53
C PHE A 147 31.22 -0.05 -7.62
N SER A 148 31.66 0.37 -6.43
CA SER A 148 32.46 -0.47 -5.53
C SER A 148 31.64 -1.46 -4.68
N VAL A 149 30.33 -1.27 -4.54
CA VAL A 149 29.48 -2.09 -3.66
C VAL A 149 29.22 -3.50 -4.21
N ASN A 150 29.11 -3.65 -5.53
CA ASN A 150 28.65 -4.90 -6.17
C ASN A 150 29.80 -5.81 -6.63
N ASP A 151 31.05 -5.35 -6.56
CA ASP A 151 32.21 -6.11 -7.03
C ASP A 151 33.18 -6.40 -5.87
N PRO A 152 33.43 -7.67 -5.53
CA PRO A 152 34.38 -8.07 -4.49
C PRO A 152 35.77 -7.46 -4.66
N LYS A 153 36.18 -7.16 -5.90
CA LYS A 153 37.47 -6.54 -6.23
C LYS A 153 37.64 -5.14 -5.63
N TYR A 154 36.55 -4.40 -5.47
CA TYR A 154 36.55 -3.01 -4.98
C TYR A 154 36.07 -2.86 -3.53
N ALA A 155 35.97 -3.98 -2.79
CA ALA A 155 35.54 -3.97 -1.39
C ALA A 155 36.39 -3.07 -0.47
N GLN A 156 37.69 -2.91 -0.76
CA GLN A 156 38.57 -2.00 0.00
C GLN A 156 38.22 -0.53 -0.24
N VAL A 157 37.87 -0.15 -1.47
CA VAL A 157 37.44 1.21 -1.83
C VAL A 157 36.12 1.53 -1.13
N ASN A 158 35.17 0.59 -1.14
CA ASN A 158 33.90 0.76 -0.43
C ASN A 158 34.10 0.94 1.09
N LYS A 159 35.01 0.17 1.70
CA LYS A 159 35.38 0.35 3.12
C LYS A 159 36.00 1.72 3.40
N LEU A 160 36.84 2.23 2.50
CA LEU A 160 37.44 3.56 2.63
C LEU A 160 36.37 4.65 2.54
N ILE A 161 35.47 4.58 1.54
CA ILE A 161 34.38 5.54 1.39
C ILE A 161 33.45 5.53 2.61
N ASN A 162 33.12 4.35 3.15
CA ASN A 162 32.35 4.24 4.39
C ASN A 162 33.05 4.88 5.60
N ARG A 163 34.38 4.79 5.70
CA ARG A 163 35.14 5.48 6.74
C ARG A 163 35.11 6.99 6.55
N ILE A 164 35.21 7.48 5.31
CA ILE A 164 35.08 8.91 5.00
C ILE A 164 33.69 9.42 5.42
N TRP A 165 32.63 8.69 5.07
CA TRP A 165 31.26 9.01 5.52
C TRP A 165 31.12 9.02 7.04
N LEU A 166 31.72 8.05 7.72
CA LEU A 166 31.69 7.96 9.19
C LEU A 166 32.40 9.16 9.83
N LEU A 167 33.60 9.52 9.33
CA LEU A 167 34.36 10.67 9.82
C LEU A 167 33.65 12.00 9.53
N PHE A 168 33.10 12.14 8.33
CA PHE A 168 32.31 13.31 7.96
C PHE A 168 31.07 13.47 8.84
N GLY A 169 30.31 12.39 9.03
CA GLY A 169 29.16 12.38 9.93
C GLY A 169 29.55 12.72 11.38
N ALA A 170 30.65 12.16 11.88
CA ALA A 170 31.17 12.47 13.20
C ALA A 170 31.60 13.93 13.35
N ALA A 171 32.24 14.52 12.33
CA ALA A 171 32.63 15.92 12.33
C ALA A 171 31.41 16.86 12.38
N VAL A 172 30.37 16.54 11.61
CA VAL A 172 29.08 17.28 11.65
C VAL A 172 28.43 17.18 13.03
N ILE A 173 28.37 15.97 13.62
CA ILE A 173 27.81 15.75 14.97
C ILE A 173 28.63 16.50 16.04
N TYR A 174 29.96 16.48 15.94
CA TYR A 174 30.82 17.19 16.88
C TYR A 174 30.62 18.71 16.80
N HIS A 175 30.62 19.27 15.59
CA HIS A 175 30.37 20.70 15.38
C HIS A 175 28.99 21.10 15.92
N MET A 176 27.98 20.26 15.71
CA MET A 176 26.64 20.42 16.25
C MET A 176 26.60 20.42 17.78
N ILE A 177 27.18 19.41 18.43
CA ILE A 177 27.20 19.32 19.90
C ILE A 177 27.87 20.56 20.49
N ASN A 178 29.00 20.99 19.92
CA ASN A 178 29.68 22.20 20.36
C ASN A 178 28.81 23.45 20.21
N SER A 179 28.12 23.58 19.08
CA SER A 179 27.27 24.74 18.82
C SER A 179 26.03 24.75 19.72
N VAL A 180 25.45 23.58 20.01
CA VAL A 180 24.35 23.39 20.97
C VAL A 180 24.77 23.74 22.39
N ILE A 181 25.95 23.28 22.83
CA ILE A 181 26.46 23.58 24.18
C ILE A 181 26.71 25.09 24.34
N GLN A 182 27.28 25.73 23.33
CA GLN A 182 27.58 27.17 23.37
C GLN A 182 26.33 28.05 23.41
N HIS A 183 25.21 27.60 22.82
CA HIS A 183 23.98 28.39 22.70
C HIS A 183 22.80 27.79 23.48
N ILE A 184 23.04 26.90 24.46
CA ILE A 184 21.99 26.10 25.09
C ILE A 184 20.89 26.94 25.78
N HIS A 185 21.21 28.15 26.23
CA HIS A 185 20.23 29.08 26.81
C HIS A 185 19.31 29.69 25.75
N GLU A 186 19.80 29.90 24.53
CA GLU A 186 19.00 30.36 23.40
C GLU A 186 18.05 29.24 22.93
N LEU A 187 18.47 27.98 23.04
CA LEU A 187 17.67 26.79 22.66
C LEU A 187 16.40 26.57 23.49
N LEU A 188 16.34 27.11 24.70
CA LEU A 188 15.16 27.06 25.56
C LEU A 188 14.21 28.25 25.33
N SER A 189 14.51 29.12 24.37
CA SER A 189 13.61 30.22 24.00
C SER A 189 12.31 29.70 23.36
N LEU A 190 11.24 30.48 23.55
CA LEU A 190 9.95 30.19 22.91
C LEU A 190 10.04 30.17 21.39
N ASP A 191 10.95 30.95 20.79
CA ASP A 191 11.12 31.02 19.34
C ASP A 191 11.74 29.75 18.77
N ILE A 192 12.73 29.17 19.45
CA ILE A 192 13.28 27.87 19.06
C ILE A 192 12.27 26.74 19.28
N LEU A 193 11.49 26.80 20.35
CA LEU A 193 10.39 25.86 20.56
C LEU A 193 9.35 25.93 19.43
N ARG A 194 8.99 27.13 18.96
CA ARG A 194 8.10 27.33 17.81
C ARG A 194 8.70 26.78 16.51
N GLN A 195 10.00 26.98 16.26
CA GLN A 195 10.70 26.42 15.10
C GLN A 195 10.69 24.88 15.10
N ILE A 196 11.01 24.27 16.24
CA ILE A 196 11.02 22.81 16.45
C ILE A 196 9.62 22.21 16.25
N LEU A 197 8.59 22.86 16.78
CA LEU A 197 7.21 22.38 16.73
C LEU A 197 6.47 22.76 15.45
N LEU A 198 7.04 23.60 14.59
CA LEU A 198 6.39 24.07 13.36
C LEU A 198 5.94 22.91 12.47
N VAL A 199 6.88 22.06 12.05
CA VAL A 199 6.59 20.94 11.13
C VAL A 199 5.68 19.87 11.75
N PRO A 200 5.85 19.46 13.01
CA PRO A 200 4.89 18.59 13.68
C PRO A 200 3.47 19.16 13.69
N ASN A 201 3.31 20.43 14.05
CA ASN A 201 2.00 21.08 14.11
C ASN A 201 1.37 21.22 12.73
N LEU A 202 2.15 21.66 11.72
CA LEU A 202 1.69 21.75 10.34
C LEU A 202 1.28 20.37 9.78
N THR A 203 2.05 19.32 10.08
CA THR A 203 1.73 17.95 9.66
C THR A 203 0.45 17.44 10.32
N LEU A 204 0.27 17.72 11.61
CA LEU A 204 -0.94 17.32 12.34
C LEU A 204 -2.20 17.97 11.73
N VAL A 205 -2.15 19.27 11.44
CA VAL A 205 -3.31 19.95 10.81
C VAL A 205 -3.49 19.55 9.35
N PHE A 206 -2.45 19.07 8.67
CA PHE A 206 -2.52 18.63 7.29
C PHE A 206 -3.16 17.24 7.12
N ILE A 207 -3.18 16.40 8.16
CA ILE A 207 -3.82 15.06 8.13
C ILE A 207 -5.29 15.11 7.68
N PRO A 208 -6.17 15.96 8.26
CA PRO A 208 -7.55 16.09 7.79
C PRO A 208 -7.66 16.46 6.31
N PHE A 209 -6.81 17.35 5.82
CA PHE A 209 -6.79 17.72 4.40
C PHE A 209 -6.43 16.52 3.52
N LEU A 210 -5.37 15.80 3.87
CA LEU A 210 -4.94 14.60 3.14
C LEU A 210 -6.01 13.51 3.13
N TYR A 211 -6.72 13.33 4.24
CA TYR A 211 -7.82 12.39 4.32
C TYR A 211 -8.97 12.76 3.36
N VAL A 212 -9.40 14.03 3.36
CA VAL A 212 -10.44 14.53 2.42
C VAL A 212 -9.99 14.39 0.97
N LEU A 213 -8.73 14.70 0.69
CA LEU A 213 -8.14 14.50 -0.63
C LEU A 213 -8.19 13.02 -1.03
N SER A 214 -7.76 12.10 -0.17
CA SER A 214 -7.78 10.66 -0.46
C SER A 214 -9.19 10.13 -0.71
N LEU A 215 -10.18 10.60 0.06
CA LEU A 215 -11.59 10.25 -0.15
C LEU A 215 -11.99 10.66 -1.57
N ARG A 216 -11.74 11.92 -1.92
CA ARG A 216 -12.12 12.45 -3.24
C ARG A 216 -11.39 11.74 -4.38
N MET A 217 -10.10 11.42 -4.24
CA MET A 217 -9.35 10.69 -5.26
C MET A 217 -9.97 9.33 -5.56
N VAL A 218 -10.33 8.56 -4.51
CA VAL A 218 -11.01 7.26 -4.71
C VAL A 218 -12.37 7.45 -5.36
N TYR A 219 -13.17 8.42 -4.91
CA TYR A 219 -14.46 8.71 -5.54
C TYR A 219 -14.31 9.09 -7.02
N GLU A 220 -13.37 9.97 -7.37
CA GLU A 220 -13.13 10.38 -8.75
C GLU A 220 -12.71 9.20 -9.63
N GLU A 221 -11.77 8.37 -9.16
CA GLU A 221 -11.35 7.15 -9.87
C GLU A 221 -12.54 6.21 -10.12
N GLN A 222 -13.32 5.92 -9.08
CA GLN A 222 -14.47 5.02 -9.19
C GLN A 222 -15.58 5.61 -10.06
N PHE A 223 -15.78 6.93 -10.05
CA PHE A 223 -16.77 7.59 -10.90
C PHE A 223 -16.35 7.72 -12.36
N ILE A 224 -15.04 7.79 -12.65
CA ILE A 224 -14.54 7.67 -14.02
C ILE A 224 -14.90 6.28 -14.57
N LEU A 225 -14.60 5.22 -13.82
CA LEU A 225 -14.96 3.85 -14.19
C LEU A 225 -16.47 3.71 -14.36
N LEU A 226 -17.25 4.21 -13.41
CA LEU A 226 -18.71 4.13 -13.46
C LEU A 226 -19.28 4.90 -14.65
N ASN A 227 -18.74 6.06 -15.01
CA ASN A 227 -19.17 6.84 -16.18
C ASN A 227 -18.90 6.10 -17.50
N PHE A 228 -17.83 5.30 -17.58
CA PHE A 228 -17.61 4.43 -18.74
C PHE A 228 -18.65 3.31 -18.83
N LYS A 229 -19.10 2.79 -17.68
CA LYS A 229 -20.12 1.71 -17.62
C LYS A 229 -21.55 2.22 -17.81
N LEU A 230 -21.86 3.42 -17.31
CA LEU A 230 -23.15 4.08 -17.42
C LEU A 230 -23.13 5.18 -18.47
N ARG A 231 -23.60 4.88 -19.69
CA ARG A 231 -23.66 5.87 -20.77
C ARG A 231 -24.73 6.95 -20.56
N ASP A 232 -25.81 6.66 -19.83
CA ASP A 232 -26.83 7.67 -19.50
C ASP A 232 -26.36 8.61 -18.39
N LYS A 233 -26.21 9.90 -18.73
CA LYS A 233 -25.80 10.97 -17.82
C LYS A 233 -26.79 11.23 -16.67
N LYS A 234 -28.09 10.98 -16.85
CA LYS A 234 -29.09 11.17 -15.77
C LYS A 234 -28.93 10.04 -14.74
N LEU A 235 -28.83 8.81 -15.22
CA LEU A 235 -28.62 7.64 -14.38
C LEU A 235 -27.26 7.68 -13.67
N PHE A 236 -26.20 8.09 -14.36
CA PHE A 236 -24.88 8.31 -13.76
C PHE A 236 -24.90 9.32 -12.61
N ARG A 237 -25.56 10.47 -12.77
CA ARG A 237 -25.70 11.47 -11.69
C ARG A 237 -26.45 10.92 -10.48
N PHE A 238 -27.48 10.11 -10.71
CA PHE A 238 -28.20 9.42 -9.64
C PHE A 238 -27.29 8.42 -8.91
N ALA A 239 -26.63 7.54 -9.66
CA ALA A 239 -25.69 6.55 -9.11
C ALA A 239 -24.58 7.20 -8.28
N LYS A 240 -24.01 8.31 -8.79
CA LYS A 240 -22.99 9.10 -8.11
C LYS A 240 -23.48 9.63 -6.76
N ARG A 241 -24.68 10.20 -6.72
CA ARG A 241 -25.29 10.72 -5.48
C ARG A 241 -25.52 9.60 -4.47
N GLU A 242 -26.13 8.50 -4.89
CA GLU A 242 -26.42 7.36 -4.01
C GLU A 242 -25.12 6.73 -3.49
N ALA A 243 -24.10 6.59 -4.33
CA ALA A 243 -22.79 6.09 -3.92
C ALA A 243 -22.17 6.96 -2.80
N ILE A 244 -22.18 8.29 -2.95
CA ILE A 244 -21.66 9.21 -1.91
C ILE A 244 -22.45 9.06 -0.60
N LEU A 245 -23.78 9.01 -0.68
CA LEU A 245 -24.64 8.96 0.51
C LEU A 245 -24.54 7.62 1.27
N LYS A 246 -24.37 6.52 0.55
CA LYS A 246 -24.40 5.15 1.09
C LYS A 246 -23.02 4.61 1.47
N PHE A 247 -21.96 4.97 0.75
CA PHE A 247 -20.60 4.53 1.07
C PHE A 247 -19.87 5.50 2.00
N ARG A 248 -20.04 6.82 1.86
CA ARG A 248 -19.40 7.84 2.72
C ARG A 248 -17.88 7.63 2.83
N THR A 249 -17.38 7.12 3.95
CA THR A 249 -15.96 6.84 4.22
C THR A 249 -15.55 5.38 3.94
N ASP A 250 -16.50 4.51 3.59
CA ASP A 250 -16.26 3.12 3.19
C ASP A 250 -15.72 3.03 1.75
N LEU A 251 -14.46 3.45 1.59
CA LEU A 251 -13.77 3.49 0.30
C LEU A 251 -13.58 2.10 -0.30
N GLN A 252 -13.30 1.09 0.53
CA GLN A 252 -13.14 -0.29 0.08
C GLN A 252 -14.47 -0.85 -0.42
N GLY A 253 -15.58 -0.55 0.28
CA GLY A 253 -16.92 -0.90 -0.19
C GLY A 253 -17.26 -0.25 -1.53
N LEU A 254 -16.93 1.04 -1.72
CA LEU A 254 -17.16 1.73 -2.99
C LEU A 254 -16.37 1.07 -4.14
N LYS A 255 -15.07 0.82 -3.95
CA LYS A 255 -14.21 0.14 -4.95
C LYS A 255 -14.80 -1.24 -5.32
N ARG A 256 -15.17 -2.05 -4.33
CA ARG A 256 -15.78 -3.37 -4.54
C ARG A 256 -17.10 -3.28 -5.30
N TRP A 257 -18.00 -2.37 -4.91
CA TRP A 257 -19.30 -2.19 -5.58
C TRP A 257 -19.15 -1.77 -7.06
N VAL A 258 -18.27 -0.79 -7.36
CA VAL A 258 -18.03 -0.37 -8.76
C VAL A 258 -17.39 -1.49 -9.59
N ASN A 259 -16.52 -2.30 -9.01
CA ASN A 259 -15.93 -3.45 -9.70
C ASN A 259 -16.99 -4.50 -10.09
N ARG A 260 -17.96 -4.75 -9.22
CA ARG A 260 -19.08 -5.69 -9.47
C ARG A 260 -20.11 -5.21 -10.48
N TRP A 261 -20.01 -3.98 -10.94
CA TRP A 261 -20.91 -3.44 -11.96
C TRP A 261 -20.94 -4.30 -13.24
N ASN A 262 -19.83 -4.98 -13.56
CA ASN A 262 -19.73 -5.87 -14.73
C ASN A 262 -20.53 -7.17 -14.58
N LEU A 263 -21.07 -7.47 -13.40
CA LEU A 263 -21.87 -8.68 -13.15
C LEU A 263 -23.37 -8.42 -13.30
N SER A 264 -23.83 -7.21 -12.97
CA SER A 264 -25.26 -6.88 -12.88
C SER A 264 -25.74 -5.90 -13.96
N HIS A 265 -24.85 -5.07 -14.52
CA HIS A 265 -25.15 -4.09 -15.57
C HIS A 265 -26.47 -3.30 -15.38
N PRO A 266 -26.72 -2.70 -14.20
CA PRO A 266 -28.02 -2.09 -13.92
C PRO A 266 -28.31 -0.91 -14.86
N GLN A 267 -29.54 -0.88 -15.40
CA GLN A 267 -30.03 0.10 -16.38
C GLN A 267 -31.10 1.04 -15.81
N THR A 268 -31.64 0.75 -14.63
CA THR A 268 -32.70 1.55 -13.98
C THR A 268 -32.28 2.08 -12.61
N ARG A 269 -33.01 3.05 -12.06
CA ARG A 269 -32.71 3.61 -10.73
C ARG A 269 -32.95 2.57 -9.63
N GLU A 270 -34.00 1.78 -9.81
CA GLU A 270 -34.43 0.71 -8.93
C GLU A 270 -33.36 -0.39 -8.86
N GLU A 271 -32.82 -0.80 -10.01
CA GLU A 271 -31.72 -1.76 -10.08
C GLU A 271 -30.45 -1.23 -9.40
N ILE A 272 -30.10 0.05 -9.60
CA ILE A 272 -28.95 0.66 -8.92
C ILE A 272 -29.13 0.60 -7.39
N LEU A 273 -30.30 0.98 -6.89
CA LEU A 273 -30.60 0.89 -5.46
C LEU A 273 -30.54 -0.56 -4.97
N ALA A 274 -31.03 -1.52 -5.75
CA ALA A 274 -30.97 -2.95 -5.42
C ALA A 274 -29.50 -3.44 -5.34
N THR A 275 -28.63 -3.04 -6.27
CA THR A 275 -27.20 -3.42 -6.20
C THR A 275 -26.50 -2.85 -4.97
N ILE A 276 -26.82 -1.60 -4.58
CA ILE A 276 -26.27 -0.99 -3.36
C ILE A 276 -26.81 -1.69 -2.12
N GLY A 277 -28.12 -1.96 -2.08
CA GLY A 277 -28.78 -2.66 -0.97
C GLY A 277 -28.18 -4.06 -0.76
N GLY A 278 -28.13 -4.88 -1.81
CA GLY A 278 -27.55 -6.22 -1.76
C GLY A 278 -26.06 -6.21 -1.36
N PHE A 279 -25.30 -5.21 -1.82
CA PHE A 279 -23.92 -5.05 -1.38
C PHE A 279 -23.82 -4.70 0.11
N LYS A 280 -24.66 -3.79 0.62
CA LYS A 280 -24.67 -3.39 2.03
C LYS A 280 -25.11 -4.52 2.96
N GLU A 281 -26.12 -5.29 2.56
CA GLU A 281 -26.50 -6.50 3.27
C GLU A 281 -25.37 -7.53 3.29
N GLN A 282 -24.65 -7.72 2.18
CA GLN A 282 -23.47 -8.59 2.20
C GLN A 282 -22.39 -8.07 3.17
N GLN A 283 -22.10 -6.78 3.19
CA GLN A 283 -21.17 -6.22 4.17
C GLN A 283 -21.62 -6.46 5.61
N GLN A 284 -22.94 -6.54 5.85
CA GLN A 284 -23.48 -6.93 7.15
C GLN A 284 -23.22 -8.41 7.43
N LEU A 285 -23.46 -9.31 6.47
CA LEU A 285 -23.15 -10.75 6.60
C LEU A 285 -21.65 -11.01 6.81
N GLU A 286 -20.78 -10.19 6.23
CA GLU A 286 -19.33 -10.26 6.45
C GLU A 286 -18.94 -9.88 7.89
N LYS A 287 -19.67 -8.93 8.51
CA LYS A 287 -19.46 -8.51 9.90
C LYS A 287 -20.09 -9.46 10.90
N GLU A 288 -21.26 -9.98 10.57
CA GLU A 288 -22.07 -10.89 11.38
C GLU A 288 -22.43 -12.12 10.54
N PRO A 289 -21.51 -13.10 10.44
CA PRO A 289 -21.72 -14.30 9.64
C PRO A 289 -22.95 -15.09 10.09
N PRO A 290 -23.79 -15.57 9.15
CA PRO A 290 -24.95 -16.37 9.49
C PRO A 290 -24.52 -17.73 10.06
N VAL A 291 -25.34 -18.26 10.98
CA VAL A 291 -25.24 -19.64 11.44
C VAL A 291 -25.82 -20.54 10.34
N VAL A 292 -24.99 -21.40 9.77
CA VAL A 292 -25.37 -22.34 8.72
C VAL A 292 -25.52 -23.72 9.35
N LEU A 293 -26.63 -24.41 9.07
CA LEU A 293 -26.82 -25.78 9.50
C LEU A 293 -25.79 -26.69 8.80
N PRO A 294 -25.17 -27.67 9.48
CA PRO A 294 -24.16 -28.54 8.85
C PRO A 294 -24.65 -29.22 7.57
N SER A 295 -25.94 -29.55 7.47
CA SER A 295 -26.56 -30.15 6.27
C SER A 295 -26.64 -29.23 5.06
N GLN A 296 -26.51 -27.91 5.26
CA GLN A 296 -26.63 -26.90 4.21
C GLN A 296 -25.28 -26.35 3.76
N GLY A 297 -24.22 -26.50 4.56
CA GLY A 297 -22.97 -25.85 4.23
C GLY A 297 -22.10 -25.48 5.42
N TRP A 298 -21.11 -24.67 5.08
CA TRP A 298 -20.36 -23.85 6.01
C TRP A 298 -20.73 -22.38 5.82
N SER A 299 -20.51 -21.56 6.84
CA SER A 299 -20.60 -20.11 6.67
C SER A 299 -19.44 -19.65 5.77
N PRO A 300 -19.70 -19.12 4.56
CA PRO A 300 -18.64 -18.79 3.60
C PRO A 300 -17.72 -17.68 4.13
N TYR A 301 -18.27 -16.78 4.94
CA TYR A 301 -17.55 -15.66 5.54
C TYR A 301 -16.54 -16.10 6.60
N LEU A 302 -16.77 -17.25 7.25
CA LEU A 302 -15.83 -17.88 8.17
C LEU A 302 -14.88 -18.85 7.45
N ALA A 303 -15.44 -19.69 6.56
CA ALA A 303 -14.70 -20.75 5.89
C ALA A 303 -13.53 -20.22 5.06
N LYS A 304 -13.73 -19.09 4.35
CA LYS A 304 -12.65 -18.45 3.57
C LYS A 304 -11.41 -18.13 4.42
N ASP A 305 -11.58 -17.86 5.71
CA ASP A 305 -10.49 -17.42 6.60
C ASP A 305 -9.76 -18.58 7.31
N TRP A 306 -10.24 -19.84 7.20
CA TRP A 306 -9.69 -21.00 7.93
C TRP A 306 -8.22 -21.32 7.65
N LEU A 307 -7.68 -20.89 6.51
CA LEU A 307 -6.28 -21.11 6.13
C LEU A 307 -5.45 -19.81 6.13
N SER A 308 -5.94 -18.73 6.77
CA SER A 308 -5.25 -17.43 6.80
C SER A 308 -3.87 -17.50 7.48
N ASP A 309 -3.78 -18.25 8.59
CA ASP A 309 -2.52 -18.46 9.33
C ASP A 309 -1.48 -19.23 8.50
N GLU A 310 -1.95 -20.05 7.56
CA GLU A 310 -1.14 -20.81 6.61
C GLU A 310 -0.69 -19.99 5.40
N LYS A 311 -0.78 -18.65 5.50
CA LYS A 311 -0.45 -17.66 4.46
C LYS A 311 -1.32 -17.72 3.21
N LEU A 312 -2.43 -18.45 3.25
CA LEU A 312 -3.43 -18.47 2.20
C LEU A 312 -4.45 -17.36 2.49
N LYS A 313 -4.03 -16.10 2.25
CA LYS A 313 -4.89 -14.94 2.48
C LYS A 313 -6.11 -14.99 1.54
N PRO A 314 -7.33 -14.98 2.08
CA PRO A 314 -8.53 -15.05 1.26
C PRO A 314 -8.84 -13.73 0.58
N ALA A 315 -9.41 -13.81 -0.62
CA ALA A 315 -10.13 -12.70 -1.21
C ALA A 315 -11.52 -12.56 -0.57
N TYR A 316 -12.24 -11.51 -0.98
CA TYR A 316 -13.65 -11.37 -0.62
C TYR A 316 -14.50 -12.51 -1.21
N TYR A 317 -15.54 -12.91 -0.48
CA TYR A 317 -16.54 -13.85 -0.97
C TYR A 317 -17.58 -13.08 -1.78
N ASP A 318 -17.42 -13.12 -3.10
CA ASP A 318 -18.15 -12.27 -4.03
C ASP A 318 -18.95 -13.12 -5.03
N PRO A 319 -19.97 -12.54 -5.69
CA PRO A 319 -20.69 -13.23 -6.76
C PRO A 319 -19.75 -13.63 -7.91
N ALA A 320 -19.91 -14.85 -8.40
CA ALA A 320 -19.27 -15.42 -9.58
C ALA A 320 -20.29 -15.60 -10.71
N TYR A 321 -19.89 -16.27 -11.81
CA TYR A 321 -20.81 -16.61 -12.91
C TYR A 321 -21.91 -17.60 -12.44
N GLU A 322 -23.06 -17.58 -13.13
CA GLU A 322 -24.17 -18.54 -12.94
C GLU A 322 -24.73 -18.61 -11.50
N GLU A 323 -24.95 -17.45 -10.87
CA GLU A 323 -25.52 -17.33 -9.52
C GLU A 323 -24.69 -17.96 -8.37
N LYS A 324 -23.50 -18.48 -8.67
CA LYS A 324 -22.57 -18.99 -7.67
C LYS A 324 -21.84 -17.84 -6.97
N TRP A 325 -21.37 -18.13 -5.77
CA TRP A 325 -20.52 -17.24 -4.99
C TRP A 325 -19.20 -17.93 -4.70
N SER A 326 -18.11 -17.16 -4.71
CA SER A 326 -16.80 -17.71 -4.41
C SER A 326 -15.83 -16.75 -3.76
N ALA A 327 -14.88 -17.31 -3.02
CA ALA A 327 -13.68 -16.63 -2.55
C ALA A 327 -12.47 -17.49 -2.91
N ARG A 328 -11.50 -16.91 -3.61
CA ARG A 328 -10.24 -17.57 -3.95
C ARG A 328 -9.08 -16.86 -3.29
N SER A 329 -8.20 -17.60 -2.62
CA SER A 329 -6.97 -17.05 -2.05
C SER A 329 -6.00 -16.60 -3.14
N ALA A 330 -5.12 -15.66 -2.81
CA ALA A 330 -3.92 -15.48 -3.61
C ALA A 330 -3.11 -16.78 -3.63
N GLN A 331 -2.36 -17.02 -4.71
CA GLN A 331 -1.50 -18.19 -4.81
C GLN A 331 -0.36 -18.06 -3.80
N LEU A 332 -0.31 -19.00 -2.85
CA LEU A 332 0.82 -19.14 -1.95
C LEU A 332 1.98 -19.76 -2.73
N LYS A 333 2.98 -18.95 -3.08
CA LYS A 333 4.21 -19.43 -3.72
C LYS A 333 5.02 -20.22 -2.72
N LEU A 334 5.36 -21.47 -3.08
CA LEU A 334 6.08 -22.40 -2.20
C LEU A 334 7.60 -22.27 -2.33
N ALA A 335 8.09 -21.61 -3.37
CA ALA A 335 9.49 -21.28 -3.54
C ALA A 335 9.63 -19.82 -4.02
N LYS A 336 10.77 -19.21 -3.69
CA LYS A 336 11.15 -17.88 -4.20
C LYS A 336 11.67 -17.91 -5.63
N ASP A 337 11.83 -19.11 -6.20
CA ASP A 337 12.33 -19.29 -7.56
C ASP A 337 11.21 -19.18 -8.60
N TRP A 338 11.60 -19.30 -9.86
CA TRP A 338 10.72 -19.22 -11.02
C TRP A 338 9.89 -20.49 -11.24
N SER A 339 9.98 -21.49 -10.33
CA SER A 339 9.31 -22.79 -10.48
C SER A 339 7.79 -22.71 -10.52
N GLY A 340 7.18 -21.59 -10.14
CA GLY A 340 5.73 -21.37 -10.23
C GLY A 340 4.88 -22.21 -9.26
N ASN A 341 5.49 -23.08 -8.46
CA ASN A 341 4.80 -23.99 -7.55
C ASN A 341 4.00 -23.21 -6.50
N GLY A 342 2.72 -23.52 -6.35
CA GLY A 342 1.90 -22.84 -5.36
C GLY A 342 0.59 -23.51 -5.02
N ILE A 343 0.02 -23.06 -3.90
CA ILE A 343 -1.27 -23.54 -3.40
C ILE A 343 -2.31 -22.42 -3.50
N THR A 344 -3.52 -22.77 -3.92
CA THR A 344 -4.69 -21.90 -3.84
C THR A 344 -5.81 -22.58 -3.07
N TYR A 345 -6.52 -21.79 -2.28
CA TYR A 345 -7.73 -22.20 -1.57
C TYR A 345 -8.94 -21.51 -2.20
N ASN A 346 -10.01 -22.25 -2.43
CA ASN A 346 -11.24 -21.77 -3.00
C ASN A 346 -12.43 -22.22 -2.15
N VAL A 347 -13.36 -21.31 -1.92
CA VAL A 347 -14.64 -21.55 -1.25
C VAL A 347 -15.74 -21.21 -2.24
N THR A 348 -16.66 -22.14 -2.48
CA THR A 348 -17.74 -22.02 -3.47
C THR A 348 -19.08 -22.36 -2.83
N GLY A 349 -20.14 -21.75 -3.36
CA GLY A 349 -21.52 -22.05 -2.95
C GLY A 349 -22.47 -20.89 -3.22
N THR A 350 -23.35 -20.62 -2.26
CA THR A 350 -24.35 -19.56 -2.30
C THR A 350 -23.96 -18.38 -1.42
N ARG A 351 -24.69 -17.26 -1.54
CA ARG A 351 -24.51 -16.08 -0.69
C ARG A 351 -24.52 -16.38 0.83
N LEU A 352 -25.27 -17.40 1.25
CA LEU A 352 -25.50 -17.71 2.67
C LEU A 352 -24.70 -18.94 3.15
N ALA A 353 -24.44 -19.90 2.27
CA ALA A 353 -23.81 -21.16 2.62
C ALA A 353 -22.82 -21.59 1.52
N ALA A 354 -21.57 -21.88 1.93
CA ALA A 354 -20.61 -22.57 1.10
C ALA A 354 -20.93 -24.07 1.10
N ASP A 355 -20.95 -24.68 -0.08
CA ASP A 355 -21.23 -26.10 -0.28
C ASP A 355 -20.02 -26.88 -0.78
N GLU A 356 -18.93 -26.19 -1.14
CA GLU A 356 -17.70 -26.77 -1.64
C GLU A 356 -16.47 -25.97 -1.17
N LEU A 357 -15.43 -26.70 -0.74
CA LEU A 357 -14.12 -26.16 -0.39
C LEU A 357 -13.06 -26.91 -1.21
N GLU A 358 -12.23 -26.19 -1.93
CA GLU A 358 -11.20 -26.75 -2.81
C GLU A 358 -9.82 -26.22 -2.42
N LEU A 359 -8.86 -27.12 -2.25
CA LEU A 359 -7.44 -26.80 -2.12
C LEU A 359 -6.69 -27.39 -3.31
N ARG A 360 -6.01 -26.53 -4.08
CA ARG A 360 -5.27 -26.92 -5.28
C ARG A 360 -3.79 -26.62 -5.12
N LEU A 361 -2.96 -27.64 -5.28
CA LEU A 361 -1.52 -27.50 -5.50
C LEU A 361 -1.27 -27.55 -7.00
N ALA A 362 -0.73 -26.47 -7.55
CA ALA A 362 -0.17 -26.44 -8.90
C ALA A 362 1.35 -26.60 -8.79
N ALA A 363 1.86 -27.76 -9.20
CA ALA A 363 3.28 -28.06 -9.25
C ALA A 363 3.77 -27.94 -10.70
N TYR A 364 4.27 -26.77 -11.07
CA TYR A 364 4.75 -26.44 -12.42
C TYR A 364 6.11 -27.09 -12.71
N GLU A 365 7.09 -26.88 -11.81
CA GLU A 365 8.40 -27.52 -11.83
C GLU A 365 8.75 -28.08 -10.45
N PRO A 366 8.40 -29.34 -10.16
CA PRO A 366 8.61 -29.92 -8.85
C PRO A 366 10.08 -30.32 -8.64
N LYS A 367 10.95 -29.34 -8.34
CA LYS A 367 12.36 -29.62 -7.95
C LYS A 367 12.47 -30.41 -6.64
N ASN A 368 11.49 -30.26 -5.74
CA ASN A 368 11.39 -31.00 -4.48
C ASN A 368 9.95 -31.51 -4.23
N PRO A 369 9.51 -32.57 -4.93
CA PRO A 369 8.12 -33.02 -4.89
C PRO A 369 7.68 -33.51 -3.49
N ALA A 370 8.59 -34.08 -2.70
CA ALA A 370 8.28 -34.57 -1.35
C ALA A 370 7.94 -33.43 -0.38
N GLU A 371 8.65 -32.31 -0.45
CA GLU A 371 8.38 -31.13 0.38
C GLU A 371 7.05 -30.47 -0.01
N LEU A 372 6.80 -30.28 -1.31
CA LEU A 372 5.52 -29.74 -1.82
C LEU A 372 4.34 -30.59 -1.34
N GLN A 373 4.49 -31.91 -1.41
CA GLN A 373 3.48 -32.86 -0.96
C GLN A 373 3.22 -32.76 0.54
N LYS A 374 4.27 -32.65 1.36
CA LYS A 374 4.13 -32.48 2.82
C LYS A 374 3.36 -31.22 3.17
N ILE A 375 3.75 -30.09 2.57
CA ILE A 375 3.10 -28.77 2.78
C ILE A 375 1.62 -28.82 2.39
N PHE A 376 1.29 -29.48 1.27
CA PHE A 376 -0.09 -29.66 0.82
C PHE A 376 -0.88 -30.59 1.75
N GLN A 377 -0.29 -31.71 2.17
CA GLN A 377 -0.91 -32.67 3.08
C GLN A 377 -1.28 -32.03 4.43
N GLU A 378 -0.41 -31.20 5.00
CA GLU A 378 -0.67 -30.48 6.26
C GLU A 378 -1.90 -29.57 6.13
N ARG A 379 -2.01 -28.83 5.02
CA ARG A 379 -3.16 -27.94 4.73
C ARG A 379 -4.44 -28.68 4.46
N VAL A 380 -4.39 -29.81 3.72
CA VAL A 380 -5.56 -30.68 3.53
C VAL A 380 -6.06 -31.22 4.87
N CYS A 381 -5.16 -31.66 5.74
CA CYS A 381 -5.53 -32.16 7.06
C CYS A 381 -6.21 -31.07 7.91
N LEU A 382 -5.64 -29.86 7.93
CA LEU A 382 -6.20 -28.72 8.64
C LEU A 382 -7.59 -28.35 8.09
N LEU A 383 -7.72 -28.21 6.77
CA LEU A 383 -8.99 -27.88 6.12
C LEU A 383 -10.06 -28.95 6.40
N TYR A 384 -9.69 -30.23 6.33
CA TYR A 384 -10.60 -31.33 6.63
C TYR A 384 -11.10 -31.28 8.08
N GLN A 385 -10.21 -31.04 9.04
CA GLN A 385 -10.57 -30.94 10.45
C GLN A 385 -11.47 -29.75 10.73
N GLN A 386 -11.18 -28.58 10.14
CA GLN A 386 -12.03 -27.39 10.26
C GLN A 386 -13.42 -27.62 9.65
N ALA A 387 -13.47 -28.26 8.48
CA ALA A 387 -14.72 -28.50 7.76
C ALA A 387 -15.61 -29.56 8.43
N THR A 388 -15.03 -30.62 8.97
CA THR A 388 -15.80 -31.78 9.47
C THR A 388 -15.91 -31.86 10.99
N GLY A 389 -14.97 -31.25 11.73
CA GLY A 389 -14.80 -31.45 13.17
C GLY A 389 -14.28 -32.84 13.57
N VAL A 390 -13.93 -33.70 12.60
CA VAL A 390 -13.55 -35.09 12.82
C VAL A 390 -12.08 -35.33 12.45
N ALA A 391 -11.47 -36.36 13.03
CA ALA A 391 -10.11 -36.77 12.70
C ALA A 391 -9.99 -37.24 11.24
N VAL A 392 -8.90 -36.87 10.57
CA VAL A 392 -8.63 -37.20 9.17
C VAL A 392 -8.57 -38.72 8.96
N PRO A 393 -9.41 -39.32 8.08
CA PRO A 393 -9.44 -40.76 7.85
C PRO A 393 -8.12 -41.32 7.33
N GLN A 394 -7.77 -42.55 7.74
CA GLN A 394 -6.54 -43.21 7.27
C GLN A 394 -6.51 -43.38 5.74
N LYS A 395 -7.66 -43.63 5.10
CA LYS A 395 -7.80 -43.71 3.64
C LYS A 395 -7.32 -42.43 2.94
N LEU A 396 -7.66 -41.25 3.49
CA LEU A 396 -7.26 -39.96 2.96
C LEU A 396 -5.76 -39.71 3.20
N LYS A 397 -5.25 -40.04 4.39
CA LYS A 397 -3.81 -39.94 4.68
C LYS A 397 -2.97 -40.79 3.71
N LYS A 398 -3.39 -42.04 3.45
CA LYS A 398 -2.72 -42.92 2.48
C LYS A 398 -2.82 -42.38 1.06
N ALA A 399 -3.97 -41.84 0.65
CA ALA A 399 -4.16 -41.25 -0.67
C ALA A 399 -3.25 -40.01 -0.87
N LEU A 400 -3.14 -39.14 0.14
CA LEU A 400 -2.23 -37.99 0.12
C LEU A 400 -0.76 -38.41 0.06
N GLN A 401 -0.35 -39.45 0.79
CA GLN A 401 1.02 -39.99 0.76
C GLN A 401 1.42 -40.59 -0.59
N HIS A 402 0.48 -41.20 -1.31
CA HIS A 402 0.76 -41.84 -2.60
C HIS A 402 0.28 -41.01 -3.80
N GLN A 403 -0.27 -39.82 -3.56
CA GLN A 403 -0.90 -38.95 -4.56
C GLN A 403 -1.90 -39.70 -5.45
N LYS A 404 -2.68 -40.60 -4.84
CA LYS A 404 -3.64 -41.45 -5.55
C LYS A 404 -5.03 -40.82 -5.55
N ASN A 405 -5.70 -40.93 -6.68
CA ASN A 405 -7.07 -40.47 -6.82
C ASN A 405 -7.99 -41.27 -5.89
N ILE A 406 -8.83 -40.57 -5.13
CA ILE A 406 -9.82 -41.19 -4.26
C ILE A 406 -11.09 -40.34 -4.25
N LYS A 407 -12.25 -40.99 -4.19
CA LYS A 407 -13.54 -40.36 -3.89
C LYS A 407 -14.24 -41.18 -2.83
N PHE A 408 -14.75 -40.56 -1.79
CA PHE A 408 -15.52 -41.24 -0.76
C PHE A 408 -16.48 -40.28 -0.06
N LYS A 409 -17.52 -40.85 0.57
CA LYS A 409 -18.44 -40.13 1.42
C LYS A 409 -18.09 -40.36 2.90
N GLU A 410 -18.16 -39.31 3.71
CA GLU A 410 -18.00 -39.36 5.16
C GLU A 410 -19.13 -38.54 5.81
N GLY A 411 -20.12 -39.23 6.39
CA GLY A 411 -21.35 -38.57 6.84
C GLY A 411 -22.09 -37.90 5.68
N ILE A 412 -22.22 -36.57 5.74
CA ILE A 412 -22.84 -35.74 4.69
C ILE A 412 -21.83 -35.19 3.66
N TYR A 413 -20.53 -35.37 3.92
CA TYR A 413 -19.48 -34.78 3.10
C TYR A 413 -19.02 -35.74 1.99
N PHE A 414 -18.87 -35.22 0.79
CA PHE A 414 -18.21 -35.88 -0.33
C PHE A 414 -16.78 -35.37 -0.41
N ILE A 415 -15.82 -36.28 -0.38
CA ILE A 415 -14.39 -35.96 -0.39
C ILE A 415 -13.76 -36.55 -1.63
N SER A 416 -12.98 -35.74 -2.34
CA SER A 416 -12.14 -36.18 -3.46
C SER A 416 -10.70 -35.69 -3.32
N LEU A 417 -9.78 -36.51 -3.82
CA LEU A 417 -8.42 -36.11 -4.15
C LEU A 417 -8.19 -36.52 -5.60
N GLU A 418 -7.81 -35.57 -6.44
CA GLU A 418 -7.58 -35.79 -7.88
C GLU A 418 -6.20 -35.26 -8.26
N LYS A 419 -5.37 -36.12 -8.85
CA LYS A 419 -4.10 -35.76 -9.48
C LYS A 419 -4.29 -35.70 -10.99
N SER A 420 -3.91 -34.59 -11.60
CA SER A 420 -3.93 -34.38 -13.04
C SER A 420 -2.53 -33.97 -13.50
N VAL A 421 -1.91 -34.77 -14.38
CA VAL A 421 -0.58 -34.46 -14.94
C VAL A 421 -0.77 -33.61 -16.18
N TRP A 422 -0.01 -32.52 -16.26
CA TRP A 422 0.02 -31.67 -17.42
C TRP A 422 0.89 -32.34 -18.48
N GLY A 423 0.37 -32.53 -19.69
CA GLY A 423 1.12 -33.10 -20.81
C GLY A 423 2.18 -32.14 -21.36
N ASN A 424 3.00 -31.55 -20.50
CA ASN A 424 4.00 -30.54 -20.80
C ASN A 424 5.42 -31.05 -20.51
N ILE A 425 6.43 -30.30 -20.97
CA ILE A 425 7.85 -30.67 -20.88
C ILE A 425 8.35 -30.73 -19.42
N THR A 426 7.67 -30.05 -18.50
CA THR A 426 8.09 -29.93 -17.09
C THR A 426 7.54 -31.03 -16.18
N GLU A 427 6.79 -32.00 -16.73
CA GLU A 427 6.07 -33.04 -15.97
C GLU A 427 5.23 -32.46 -14.82
N GLY A 428 4.66 -31.27 -15.05
CA GLY A 428 3.89 -30.55 -14.05
C GLY A 428 2.60 -31.31 -13.69
N TYR A 429 2.07 -31.08 -12.50
CA TYR A 429 0.79 -31.67 -12.09
C TYR A 429 -0.01 -30.76 -11.18
N ASP A 430 -1.32 -30.92 -11.25
CA ASP A 430 -2.25 -30.44 -10.24
C ASP A 430 -2.58 -31.57 -9.26
N LEU A 431 -2.61 -31.24 -7.97
CA LEU A 431 -3.23 -32.07 -6.95
C LEU A 431 -4.36 -31.27 -6.31
N ILE A 432 -5.59 -31.73 -6.49
CA ILE A 432 -6.82 -31.03 -6.09
C ILE A 432 -7.51 -31.85 -5.01
N PHE A 433 -7.67 -31.25 -3.84
CA PHE A 433 -8.51 -31.78 -2.76
C PHE A 433 -9.81 -31.00 -2.73
N THR A 434 -10.94 -31.70 -2.75
CA THR A 434 -12.26 -31.09 -2.65
C THR A 434 -13.06 -31.75 -1.54
N ILE A 435 -13.75 -30.94 -0.74
CA ILE A 435 -14.79 -31.39 0.18
C ILE A 435 -16.07 -30.63 -0.12
N SER A 436 -17.16 -31.35 -0.39
CA SER A 436 -18.46 -30.77 -0.75
C SER A 436 -19.61 -31.43 0.00
N ILE A 437 -20.76 -30.77 0.02
CA ILE A 437 -22.02 -31.29 0.61
C ILE A 437 -23.02 -31.71 -0.48
N GLN A 438 -22.85 -31.20 -1.70
CA GLN A 438 -23.60 -31.63 -2.88
C GLN A 438 -22.76 -32.59 -3.74
N ASN A 439 -23.41 -33.61 -4.30
CA ASN A 439 -22.79 -34.61 -5.16
C ASN A 439 -22.86 -34.17 -6.63
N ASP A 440 -22.09 -33.15 -7.02
CA ASP A 440 -22.07 -32.66 -8.40
C ASP A 440 -20.67 -32.76 -9.00
N ARG A 441 -20.26 -33.99 -9.34
CA ARG A 441 -19.36 -34.30 -10.47
C ARG A 441 -19.73 -35.69 -11.01
N SER A 442 -20.88 -35.78 -11.70
CA SER A 442 -21.15 -36.82 -12.70
C SER A 442 -20.81 -36.29 -14.08
#